data_AF-A0A0M9G418-F1
#
_entry.id   AF-A0A0M9G418-F1
#
_cell.length_a   1.000
_cell.length_b   1.000
_cell.length_c   1.000
_cell.angle_alpha   90.00
_cell.angle_beta   90.00
_cell.angle_gamma   90.00
#
_symmetry.space_group_name_H-M   'P 1'
#
loop_
_entity.id
_entity.type
_entity.pdbx_description
1 polymer ?
#
loop_
_entity_poly.entity_id
_entity_poly.type
_entity_poly.pdbx_seq_one_letter_code
_entity_poly.pdbx_strand_id
1 'polypeptide(L)'
;MVFLKVSQGKEVGKGEASAASIAQEAFEFIYQMSPMEGARPGERYLEFAHFEPLAAAVHLNLEDLSFYLLAFLADESPKINYKIPEKRFVALMTALAGALPRSAGVPSRENGFAPLFAAAHTAVIDLNARLRASEELRVKFYHFLYNWCLKTNKATDRVDIAKELWSFFFSASPLSFTKEEAKLKFTAYVCFPRINQWLNFITIMSEKAKNTNQNGSALDQMGVPLDTWSQLIPFAKMESYNEYDDEDSWPVAMDDFVEYVQQLKKHKEA
;
A
#
# COMPACT_ATOMS: atom_id res chain seq x y z
N MET A 1 57.45 -27.24 -27.55
CA MET A 1 56.89 -28.55 -27.93
C MET A 1 55.62 -28.74 -27.11
N VAL A 2 54.49 -28.92 -27.81
CA VAL A 2 53.12 -28.98 -27.28
C VAL A 2 52.72 -30.44 -27.08
N PHE A 3 52.04 -30.76 -25.98
CA PHE A 3 51.03 -31.83 -25.81
C PHE A 3 50.19 -31.42 -24.55
N LEU A 4 48.93 -30.94 -24.61
CA LEU A 4 47.64 -31.65 -24.83
C LEU A 4 47.62 -33.00 -24.09
N LYS A 5 46.67 -33.39 -23.22
CA LYS A 5 45.25 -33.06 -22.95
C LYS A 5 44.94 -33.83 -21.62
N VAL A 6 43.98 -33.54 -20.75
CA VAL A 6 42.55 -33.87 -20.87
C VAL A 6 41.83 -33.31 -19.62
N SER A 7 40.83 -32.46 -19.84
CA SER A 7 39.76 -32.17 -18.88
C SER A 7 38.98 -33.43 -18.56
N GLN A 8 38.82 -33.75 -17.28
CA GLN A 8 37.70 -34.58 -16.84
C GLN A 8 36.53 -33.66 -16.50
N GLY A 9 35.41 -33.95 -17.17
CA GLY A 9 34.17 -33.19 -17.11
C GLY A 9 33.60 -33.16 -15.71
N LYS A 10 33.13 -31.98 -15.34
CA LYS A 10 32.22 -31.77 -14.24
C LYS A 10 30.87 -32.29 -14.70
N GLU A 11 30.43 -33.42 -14.16
CA GLU A 11 29.07 -33.93 -14.36
C GLU A 11 28.08 -32.85 -13.95
N VAL A 12 27.28 -32.40 -14.91
CA VAL A 12 26.10 -31.55 -14.71
C VAL A 12 24.98 -32.47 -14.22
N GLY A 13 24.91 -32.67 -12.91
CA GLY A 13 23.84 -33.41 -12.24
C GLY A 13 22.72 -32.46 -11.80
N LYS A 14 21.52 -32.64 -12.39
CA LYS A 14 20.21 -32.04 -12.02
C LYS A 14 20.23 -30.53 -11.70
N GLY A 15 19.90 -29.72 -12.70
CA GLY A 15 19.82 -28.27 -12.58
C GLY A 15 18.93 -27.83 -11.41
N GLU A 16 19.54 -27.33 -10.35
CA GLU A 16 18.83 -26.54 -9.34
C GLU A 16 18.21 -25.34 -10.07
N ALA A 17 16.89 -25.21 -9.98
CA ALA A 17 16.19 -24.04 -10.51
C ALA A 17 16.79 -22.78 -9.88
N SER A 18 17.22 -21.82 -10.70
CA SER A 18 17.76 -20.57 -10.18
C SER A 18 16.67 -19.79 -9.43
N ALA A 19 17.05 -18.98 -8.45
CA ALA A 19 16.10 -18.11 -7.72
C ALA A 19 15.23 -17.26 -8.66
N ALA A 20 15.79 -16.83 -9.80
CA ALA A 20 15.07 -16.10 -10.83
C ALA A 20 14.03 -16.97 -11.56
N SER A 21 14.35 -18.24 -11.86
CA SER A 21 13.40 -19.20 -12.44
C SER A 21 12.23 -19.44 -11.49
N ILE A 22 12.53 -19.69 -10.20
CA ILE A 22 11.51 -19.91 -9.17
C ILE A 22 10.59 -18.69 -9.05
N ALA A 23 11.17 -17.48 -9.02
CA ALA A 23 10.40 -16.23 -8.95
C ALA A 23 9.52 -16.01 -10.18
N GLN A 24 10.02 -16.33 -11.38
CA GLN A 24 9.25 -16.26 -12.60
C GLN A 24 8.08 -17.26 -12.59
N GLU A 25 8.33 -18.50 -12.17
CA GLU A 25 7.29 -19.52 -12.08
C GLU A 25 6.23 -19.17 -11.02
N ALA A 26 6.62 -18.54 -9.91
CA ALA A 26 5.69 -18.02 -8.90
C ALA A 26 4.81 -16.89 -9.47
N PHE A 27 5.37 -16.02 -10.31
CA PHE A 27 4.57 -15.02 -11.03
C PHE A 27 3.56 -15.69 -11.96
N GLU A 28 3.99 -16.64 -12.79
CA GLU A 28 3.09 -17.38 -13.69
C GLU A 28 1.99 -18.10 -12.92
N PHE A 29 2.32 -18.69 -11.77
CA PHE A 29 1.37 -19.38 -10.92
C PHE A 29 0.23 -18.47 -10.48
N ILE A 30 0.53 -17.26 -9.98
CA ILE A 30 -0.49 -16.28 -9.58
C ILE A 30 -1.22 -15.71 -10.81
N TYR A 31 -0.50 -15.39 -11.88
CA TYR A 31 -1.07 -14.83 -13.10
C TYR A 31 -2.08 -15.77 -13.76
N GLN A 32 -1.82 -17.08 -13.72
CA GLN A 32 -2.70 -18.11 -14.30
C GLN A 32 -3.94 -18.43 -13.44
N MET A 33 -3.99 -18.01 -12.17
CA MET A 33 -5.20 -18.19 -11.34
C MET A 33 -6.36 -17.31 -11.79
N SER A 34 -6.06 -16.18 -12.43
CA SER A 34 -7.05 -15.22 -12.91
C SER A 34 -6.71 -14.76 -14.34
N PRO A 35 -6.84 -15.66 -15.33
CA PRO A 35 -6.45 -15.35 -16.70
C PRO A 35 -7.26 -14.18 -17.25
N MET A 36 -6.56 -13.13 -17.68
CA MET A 36 -7.20 -11.96 -18.29
C MET A 36 -7.42 -12.17 -19.79
N GLU A 37 -8.68 -12.07 -20.22
CA GLU A 37 -9.03 -12.08 -21.65
C GLU A 37 -8.44 -10.85 -22.36
N GLY A 38 -7.77 -11.07 -23.50
CA GLY A 38 -7.25 -9.98 -24.33
C GLY A 38 -5.94 -9.35 -23.87
N ALA A 39 -5.11 -10.08 -23.10
CA ALA A 39 -3.76 -9.64 -22.73
C ALA A 39 -2.98 -9.20 -23.99
N ARG A 40 -2.68 -7.91 -24.07
CA ARG A 40 -1.97 -7.33 -25.21
C ARG A 40 -0.48 -7.71 -25.15
N PRO A 41 0.22 -7.78 -26.31
CA PRO A 41 1.66 -7.86 -26.32
C PRO A 41 2.24 -6.64 -25.58
N GLY A 42 2.89 -6.84 -24.44
CA GLY A 42 3.39 -5.77 -23.59
C GLY A 42 3.87 -6.25 -22.23
N GLU A 43 4.28 -5.30 -21.37
CA GLU A 43 4.62 -5.58 -19.97
C GLU A 43 3.40 -6.15 -19.23
N ARG A 44 3.60 -7.24 -18.48
CA ARG A 44 2.53 -7.89 -17.71
C ARG A 44 2.48 -7.33 -16.30
N TYR A 45 1.29 -7.38 -15.70
CA TYR A 45 1.02 -6.85 -14.38
C TYR A 45 0.16 -7.82 -13.59
N LEU A 46 0.39 -7.87 -12.27
CA LEU A 46 -0.64 -8.32 -11.35
C LEU A 46 -1.56 -7.12 -11.06
N GLU A 47 -2.81 -7.27 -11.46
CA GLU A 47 -3.89 -6.28 -11.31
C GLU A 47 -4.98 -6.80 -10.35
N PHE A 48 -6.07 -6.05 -10.16
CA PHE A 48 -7.18 -6.41 -9.24
C PHE A 48 -7.60 -7.88 -9.26
N ALA A 49 -7.73 -8.48 -10.43
CA ALA A 49 -8.13 -9.89 -10.58
C ALA A 49 -7.17 -10.88 -9.89
N HIS A 50 -5.93 -10.48 -9.65
CA HIS A 50 -4.88 -11.30 -9.04
C HIS A 50 -4.64 -10.98 -7.55
N PHE A 51 -5.26 -9.92 -7.02
CA PHE A 51 -4.97 -9.47 -5.66
C PHE A 51 -5.47 -10.44 -4.60
N GLU A 52 -6.67 -10.98 -4.76
CA GLU A 52 -7.22 -11.99 -3.86
C GLU A 52 -6.38 -13.28 -3.84
N PRO A 53 -6.05 -13.94 -4.98
CA PRO A 53 -5.21 -15.13 -4.95
C PRO A 53 -3.79 -14.85 -4.42
N LEU A 54 -3.21 -13.68 -4.72
CA LEU A 54 -1.89 -13.30 -4.19
C LEU A 54 -1.95 -13.08 -2.67
N ALA A 55 -2.96 -12.36 -2.17
CA ALA A 55 -3.14 -12.12 -0.75
C ALA A 55 -3.33 -13.44 0.00
N ALA A 56 -4.15 -14.34 -0.54
CA ALA A 56 -4.36 -15.67 0.03
C ALA A 56 -3.04 -16.49 0.08
N ALA A 57 -2.25 -16.47 -1.00
CA ALA A 57 -0.99 -17.19 -1.07
C ALA A 57 0.07 -16.66 -0.08
N VAL A 58 0.10 -15.34 0.14
CA VAL A 58 1.04 -14.68 1.08
C VAL A 58 0.44 -14.57 2.49
N HIS A 59 -0.79 -15.04 2.73
CA HIS A 59 -1.50 -14.89 4.01
C HIS A 59 -1.67 -13.43 4.46
N LEU A 60 -2.05 -12.56 3.53
CA LEU A 60 -2.36 -11.15 3.77
C LEU A 60 -3.87 -10.90 3.68
N ASN A 61 -4.31 -9.77 4.21
CA ASN A 61 -5.70 -9.32 4.14
C ASN A 61 -5.84 -8.15 3.15
N LEU A 62 -6.96 -8.13 2.42
CA LEU A 62 -7.36 -7.00 1.57
C LEU A 62 -8.16 -5.94 2.34
N GLU A 63 -8.65 -6.27 3.55
CA GLU A 63 -9.41 -5.39 4.44
C GLU A 63 -8.51 -4.58 5.40
N ASP A 64 -7.18 -4.63 5.23
CA ASP A 64 -6.21 -3.80 5.94
C ASP A 64 -5.06 -3.38 5.02
N LEU A 65 -4.02 -2.74 5.57
CA LEU A 65 -2.90 -2.25 4.76
C LEU A 65 -1.83 -3.32 4.45
N SER A 66 -2.02 -4.57 4.84
CA SER A 66 -1.01 -5.63 4.69
C SER A 66 -0.68 -5.94 3.22
N PHE A 67 -1.70 -6.01 2.35
CA PHE A 67 -1.47 -6.18 0.91
C PHE A 67 -0.79 -4.96 0.27
N TYR A 68 -1.13 -3.76 0.72
CA TYR A 68 -0.52 -2.51 0.23
C TYR A 68 0.97 -2.44 0.58
N LEU A 69 1.38 -3.01 1.72
CA LEU A 69 2.79 -3.15 2.07
C LEU A 69 3.52 -4.12 1.14
N LEU A 70 2.89 -5.21 0.72
CA LEU A 70 3.47 -6.10 -0.29
C LEU A 70 3.68 -5.35 -1.63
N ALA A 71 2.69 -4.57 -2.04
CA ALA A 71 2.81 -3.73 -3.24
C ALA A 71 3.94 -2.68 -3.10
N PHE A 72 4.05 -2.05 -1.93
CA PHE A 72 5.12 -1.10 -1.63
C PHE A 72 6.52 -1.76 -1.62
N LEU A 73 6.64 -2.98 -1.08
CA LEU A 73 7.88 -3.77 -1.15
C LEU A 73 8.30 -4.07 -2.58
N ALA A 74 7.34 -4.34 -3.47
CA ALA A 74 7.61 -4.65 -4.87
C ALA A 74 7.99 -3.38 -5.65
N ASP A 75 7.27 -2.27 -5.44
CA ASP A 75 7.52 -0.99 -6.11
C ASP A 75 7.13 0.20 -5.23
N GLU A 76 8.12 0.87 -4.65
CA GLU A 76 7.90 2.05 -3.80
C GLU A 76 7.48 3.30 -4.59
N SER A 77 7.54 3.29 -5.93
CA SER A 77 7.25 4.45 -6.77
C SER A 77 6.47 4.05 -8.02
N PRO A 78 5.24 3.54 -7.83
CA PRO A 78 4.43 3.01 -8.92
C PRO A 78 4.03 4.13 -9.86
N LYS A 79 4.00 3.79 -11.16
CA LYS A 79 3.54 4.70 -12.21
C LYS A 79 2.09 4.45 -12.61
N ILE A 80 1.52 3.33 -12.20
CA ILE A 80 0.20 2.86 -12.61
C ILE A 80 -0.56 2.40 -11.37
N ASN A 81 -1.82 2.81 -11.27
CA ASN A 81 -2.68 2.46 -10.15
C ASN A 81 -2.99 0.97 -10.10
N TYR A 82 -2.97 0.38 -8.90
CA TYR A 82 -3.37 -1.01 -8.68
C TYR A 82 -2.71 -2.03 -9.62
N LYS A 83 -1.44 -1.78 -9.96
CA LYS A 83 -0.63 -2.72 -10.73
C LYS A 83 0.70 -2.99 -10.04
N ILE A 84 1.09 -4.26 -10.01
CA ILE A 84 2.44 -4.69 -9.66
C ILE A 84 3.08 -5.21 -10.94
N PRO A 85 4.07 -4.52 -11.52
CA PRO A 85 4.74 -4.98 -12.74
C PRO A 85 5.43 -6.32 -12.52
N GLU A 86 5.36 -7.22 -13.49
CA GLU A 86 6.03 -8.52 -13.47
C GLU A 86 7.50 -8.39 -13.05
N LYS A 87 8.22 -7.47 -13.70
CA LYS A 87 9.64 -7.23 -13.42
C LYS A 87 9.91 -6.89 -11.95
N ARG A 88 9.01 -6.13 -11.31
CA ARG A 88 9.13 -5.71 -9.91
C ARG A 88 8.81 -6.87 -8.97
N PHE A 89 7.73 -7.59 -9.24
CA PHE A 89 7.36 -8.79 -8.49
C PHE A 89 8.44 -9.87 -8.55
N VAL A 90 8.92 -10.20 -9.75
CA VAL A 90 9.97 -11.21 -9.96
C VAL A 90 11.27 -10.79 -9.28
N ALA A 91 11.65 -9.51 -9.32
CA ALA A 91 12.83 -9.02 -8.62
C ALA A 91 12.72 -9.20 -7.09
N LEU A 92 11.57 -8.83 -6.49
CA LEU A 92 11.30 -9.05 -5.07
C LEU A 92 11.38 -10.55 -4.72
N MET A 93 10.67 -11.39 -5.46
CA MET A 93 10.62 -12.83 -5.21
C MET A 93 11.97 -13.50 -5.43
N THR A 94 12.79 -13.04 -6.39
CA THR A 94 14.15 -13.55 -6.61
C THR A 94 15.03 -13.27 -5.39
N ALA A 95 14.95 -12.05 -4.84
CA ALA A 95 15.71 -11.69 -3.64
C ALA A 95 15.29 -12.54 -2.43
N LEU A 96 13.99 -12.75 -2.24
CA LEU A 96 13.45 -13.59 -1.17
C LEU A 96 13.86 -15.06 -1.34
N ALA A 97 13.74 -15.62 -2.55
CA ALA A 97 14.15 -16.99 -2.85
C ALA A 97 15.64 -17.21 -2.58
N GLY A 98 16.49 -16.23 -2.92
CA GLY A 98 17.93 -16.28 -2.64
C GLY A 98 18.29 -16.17 -1.16
N ALA A 99 17.40 -15.62 -0.33
CA ALA A 99 17.58 -15.46 1.12
C ALA A 99 16.92 -16.58 1.95
N LEU A 100 16.27 -17.56 1.31
CA LEU A 100 15.61 -18.65 2.02
C LEU A 100 16.63 -19.48 2.82
N PRO A 101 16.31 -19.85 4.08
CA PRO A 101 17.13 -20.78 4.85
C PRO A 101 17.26 -22.13 4.12
N ARG A 102 18.41 -22.80 4.27
CA ARG A 102 18.62 -24.15 3.70
C ARG A 102 17.62 -25.21 4.21
N SER A 103 17.01 -24.95 5.37
CA SER A 103 15.97 -25.80 5.96
C SER A 103 14.59 -25.54 5.39
N ALA A 104 14.39 -24.46 4.63
CA ALA A 104 13.14 -24.21 3.93
C ALA A 104 12.99 -25.24 2.80
N GLY A 105 11.77 -25.76 2.62
CA GLY A 105 11.46 -26.57 1.43
C GLY A 105 11.72 -25.77 0.15
N VAL A 106 12.10 -26.45 -0.92
CA VAL A 106 12.30 -25.80 -2.22
C VAL A 106 10.94 -25.28 -2.72
N PRO A 107 10.79 -23.97 -3.01
CA PRO A 107 9.54 -23.45 -3.58
C PRO A 107 9.29 -24.09 -4.94
N SER A 108 8.08 -24.58 -5.15
CA SER A 108 7.70 -25.30 -6.38
C SER A 108 6.21 -25.16 -6.64
N ARG A 109 5.78 -25.50 -7.86
CA ARG A 109 4.35 -25.44 -8.20
C ARG A 109 3.53 -26.42 -7.38
N GLU A 110 4.09 -27.59 -7.04
CA GLU A 110 3.44 -28.66 -6.28
C GLU A 110 3.11 -28.23 -4.85
N ASN A 111 3.95 -27.39 -4.23
CA ASN A 111 3.70 -26.82 -2.91
C ASN A 111 3.11 -25.40 -2.96
N GLY A 112 2.64 -24.97 -4.14
CA GLY A 112 2.09 -23.62 -4.34
C GLY A 112 3.08 -22.50 -3.98
N PHE A 113 4.38 -22.75 -4.09
CA PHE A 113 5.46 -21.85 -3.70
C PHE A 113 5.39 -21.39 -2.23
N ALA A 114 4.77 -22.17 -1.34
CA ALA A 114 4.52 -21.79 0.06
C ALA A 114 5.75 -21.26 0.82
N PRO A 115 6.97 -21.84 0.70
CA PRO A 115 8.15 -21.29 1.40
C PRO A 115 8.53 -19.88 0.93
N LEU A 116 8.35 -19.58 -0.35
CA LEU A 116 8.62 -18.26 -0.93
C LEU A 116 7.57 -17.24 -0.49
N PHE A 117 6.28 -17.61 -0.50
CA PHE A 117 5.22 -16.71 -0.05
C PHE A 117 5.25 -16.48 1.47
N ALA A 118 5.66 -17.47 2.27
CA ALA A 118 5.92 -17.28 3.70
C ALA A 118 7.08 -16.30 3.95
N ALA A 119 8.12 -16.31 3.10
CA ALA A 119 9.18 -15.31 3.17
C ALA A 119 8.68 -13.91 2.79
N ALA A 120 7.79 -13.79 1.80
CA ALA A 120 7.15 -12.52 1.46
C ALA A 120 6.29 -11.98 2.61
N HIS A 121 5.50 -12.83 3.28
CA HIS A 121 4.73 -12.48 4.47
C HIS A 121 5.63 -11.94 5.59
N THR A 122 6.75 -12.63 5.84
CA THR A 122 7.74 -12.20 6.84
C THR A 122 8.33 -10.83 6.48
N ALA A 123 8.66 -10.60 5.21
CA ALA A 123 9.16 -9.31 4.73
C ALA A 123 8.12 -8.17 4.92
N VAL A 124 6.83 -8.46 4.76
CA VAL A 124 5.73 -7.51 5.04
C VAL A 124 5.67 -7.17 6.54
N ILE A 125 5.78 -8.16 7.42
CA ILE A 125 5.85 -7.92 8.88
C ILE A 125 7.06 -7.06 9.24
N ASP A 126 8.23 -7.35 8.68
CA ASP A 126 9.46 -6.60 8.95
C ASP A 126 9.36 -5.16 8.43
N LEU A 127 8.76 -4.95 7.26
CA LEU A 127 8.46 -3.60 6.76
C LEU A 127 7.48 -2.87 7.67
N ASN A 128 6.42 -3.53 8.13
CA ASN A 128 5.45 -2.94 9.05
C ASN A 128 6.13 -2.46 10.35
N ALA A 129 7.03 -3.27 10.92
CA ALA A 129 7.81 -2.89 12.09
C ALA A 129 8.70 -1.66 11.82
N ARG A 130 9.37 -1.61 10.66
CA ARG A 130 10.19 -0.45 10.25
C ARG A 130 9.36 0.81 10.04
N LEU A 131 8.18 0.69 9.44
CA LEU A 131 7.25 1.82 9.29
C LEU A 131 6.86 2.38 10.64
N ARG A 132 6.46 1.54 11.59
CA ARG A 132 6.12 2.01 12.94
C ARG A 132 7.27 2.73 13.65
N ALA A 133 8.51 2.35 13.37
CA ALA A 133 9.71 2.96 13.94
C ALA A 133 10.23 4.20 13.20
N SER A 134 9.83 4.42 11.93
CA SER A 134 10.35 5.49 11.09
C SER A 134 9.23 6.40 10.58
N GLU A 135 9.27 7.67 10.99
CA GLU A 135 8.36 8.68 10.44
C GLU A 135 8.55 8.90 8.94
N GLU A 136 9.81 9.02 8.49
CA GLU A 136 10.14 9.21 7.08
C GLU A 136 9.56 8.08 6.21
N LEU A 137 9.76 6.82 6.63
CA LEU A 137 9.26 5.68 5.90
C LEU A 137 7.72 5.65 5.91
N ARG A 138 7.08 6.04 7.02
CA ARG A 138 5.60 6.16 7.10
C ARG A 138 5.07 7.19 6.13
N VAL A 139 5.68 8.37 6.07
CA VAL A 139 5.29 9.42 5.12
C VAL A 139 5.49 8.92 3.68
N LYS A 140 6.59 8.23 3.40
CA LYS A 140 6.84 7.63 2.08
C LYS A 140 5.77 6.61 1.70
N PHE A 141 5.42 5.70 2.61
CA PHE A 141 4.35 4.72 2.38
C PHE A 141 2.99 5.39 2.20
N TYR A 142 2.70 6.42 2.98
CA TYR A 142 1.47 7.20 2.85
C TYR A 142 1.37 7.90 1.49
N HIS A 143 2.45 8.48 0.97
CA HIS A 143 2.47 9.01 -0.40
C HIS A 143 2.41 7.93 -1.47
N PHE A 144 2.96 6.73 -1.21
CA PHE A 144 2.78 5.58 -2.07
C PHE A 144 1.29 5.23 -2.22
N LEU A 145 0.52 5.20 -1.11
CA LEU A 145 -0.92 4.93 -1.16
C LEU A 145 -1.66 5.93 -2.06
N TYR A 146 -1.32 7.22 -1.99
CA TYR A 146 -1.90 8.21 -2.92
C TYR A 146 -1.57 7.89 -4.38
N ASN A 147 -0.29 7.64 -4.68
CA ASN A 147 0.17 7.40 -6.05
C ASN A 147 -0.38 6.10 -6.64
N TRP A 148 -0.53 5.06 -5.82
CA TRP A 148 -0.96 3.74 -6.25
C TRP A 148 -2.48 3.58 -6.28
N CYS A 149 -3.20 4.26 -5.38
CA CYS A 149 -4.64 4.09 -5.24
C CYS A 149 -5.43 5.25 -5.83
N LEU A 150 -4.99 6.51 -5.68
CA LEU A 150 -5.84 7.68 -5.96
C LEU A 150 -5.47 8.41 -7.26
N LYS A 151 -4.18 8.59 -7.53
CA LYS A 151 -3.66 9.60 -8.49
C LYS A 151 -4.32 9.60 -9.87
N THR A 152 -4.65 8.43 -10.44
CA THR A 152 -5.25 8.33 -11.78
C THR A 152 -6.76 8.05 -11.77
N ASN A 153 -7.38 7.88 -10.60
CA ASN A 153 -8.81 7.64 -10.50
C ASN A 153 -9.61 8.92 -10.75
N LYS A 154 -10.92 8.77 -11.02
CA LYS A 154 -11.85 9.90 -11.10
C LYS A 154 -12.08 10.51 -9.73
N ALA A 155 -12.47 11.79 -9.69
CA ALA A 155 -12.64 12.57 -8.45
C ALA A 155 -13.54 11.88 -7.41
N THR A 156 -14.67 11.30 -7.82
CA THR A 156 -15.59 10.58 -6.93
C THR A 156 -14.95 9.36 -6.29
N ASP A 157 -14.29 8.53 -7.10
CA ASP A 157 -13.67 7.28 -6.64
C ASP A 157 -12.50 7.59 -5.71
N ARG A 158 -11.78 8.69 -5.94
CA ARG A 158 -10.70 9.15 -5.04
C ARG A 158 -11.19 9.42 -3.64
N VAL A 159 -12.39 10.01 -3.46
CA VAL A 159 -12.91 10.35 -2.13
C VAL A 159 -13.23 9.10 -1.34
N ASP A 160 -13.92 8.13 -1.94
CA ASP A 160 -14.31 6.89 -1.27
C ASP A 160 -13.07 6.07 -0.88
N ILE A 161 -12.11 5.93 -1.81
CA ILE A 161 -10.84 5.25 -1.56
C ILE A 161 -10.00 6.00 -0.52
N ALA A 162 -9.97 7.33 -0.55
CA ALA A 162 -9.24 8.12 0.46
C ALA A 162 -9.81 7.88 1.85
N LYS A 163 -11.13 7.90 2.01
CA LYS A 163 -11.80 7.66 3.29
C LYS A 163 -11.47 6.28 3.85
N GLU A 164 -11.52 5.25 3.01
CA GLU A 164 -11.15 3.89 3.40
C GLU A 164 -9.69 3.84 3.88
N LEU A 165 -8.76 4.32 3.07
CA LEU A 165 -7.33 4.32 3.42
C LEU A 165 -7.03 5.14 4.66
N TRP A 166 -7.68 6.29 4.85
CA TRP A 166 -7.56 7.09 6.06
C TRP A 166 -8.09 6.37 7.29
N SER A 167 -9.19 5.61 7.17
CA SER A 167 -9.75 4.81 8.26
C SER A 167 -8.80 3.70 8.71
N PHE A 168 -7.99 3.15 7.80
CA PHE A 168 -6.94 2.19 8.13
C PHE A 168 -5.67 2.86 8.65
N PHE A 169 -5.27 3.98 8.06
CA PHE A 169 -3.97 4.61 8.35
C PHE A 169 -3.97 5.40 9.65
N PHE A 170 -5.06 6.09 9.96
CA PHE A 170 -5.20 6.94 11.13
C PHE A 170 -5.97 6.26 12.26
N SER A 171 -5.72 6.67 13.50
CA SER A 171 -6.46 6.22 14.67
C SER A 171 -6.94 7.38 15.51
N ALA A 172 -8.19 7.31 15.99
CA ALA A 172 -8.73 8.29 16.93
C ALA A 172 -8.07 8.22 18.33
N SER A 173 -7.37 7.13 18.63
CA SER A 173 -6.77 6.90 19.94
C SER A 173 -5.24 6.87 19.84
N PRO A 174 -4.53 7.26 20.93
CA PRO A 174 -3.09 7.07 21.01
C PRO A 174 -2.67 5.61 20.75
N LEU A 175 -1.62 5.44 19.95
CA LEU A 175 -1.12 4.14 19.55
C LEU A 175 -0.43 3.46 20.75
N SER A 176 -1.07 2.45 21.32
CA SER A 176 -0.60 1.73 22.52
C SER A 176 -0.59 0.22 22.29
N PHE A 177 0.18 -0.21 21.29
CA PHE A 177 0.37 -1.63 20.98
C PHE A 177 1.60 -2.19 21.69
N THR A 178 1.52 -3.43 22.15
CA THR A 178 2.72 -4.22 22.46
C THR A 178 3.55 -4.44 21.19
N LYS A 179 4.83 -4.82 21.33
CA LYS A 179 5.70 -5.07 20.16
C LYS A 179 5.14 -6.19 19.28
N GLU A 180 4.54 -7.20 19.89
CA GLU A 180 3.97 -8.37 19.24
C GLU A 180 2.69 -8.02 18.49
N GLU A 181 1.78 -7.26 19.10
CA GLU A 181 0.57 -6.75 18.44
C GLU A 181 0.91 -5.81 17.29
N ALA A 182 1.89 -4.92 17.48
CA ALA A 182 2.31 -3.95 16.49
C ALA A 182 2.80 -4.61 15.18
N LYS A 183 3.43 -5.77 15.28
CA LYS A 183 3.93 -6.54 14.13
C LYS A 183 2.81 -7.06 13.24
N LEU A 184 1.71 -7.50 13.85
CA LEU A 184 0.58 -8.13 13.16
C LEU A 184 -0.58 -7.16 12.90
N LYS A 185 -0.49 -5.94 13.43
CA LYS A 185 -1.46 -4.88 13.13
C LYS A 185 -0.97 -4.08 11.93
N PHE A 186 -1.77 -4.07 10.86
CA PHE A 186 -1.48 -3.32 9.62
C PHE A 186 -2.39 -2.09 9.48
N THR A 187 -2.77 -1.49 10.61
CA THR A 187 -3.59 -0.28 10.69
C THR A 187 -3.06 0.64 11.78
N ALA A 188 -3.60 1.86 11.87
CA ALA A 188 -3.28 2.82 12.92
C ALA A 188 -1.78 3.15 12.99
N TYR A 189 -1.29 3.86 11.97
CA TYR A 189 0.09 4.34 11.86
C TYR A 189 0.28 5.74 12.42
N VAL A 190 -0.76 6.57 12.42
CA VAL A 190 -0.74 7.94 12.95
C VAL A 190 -1.95 8.16 13.85
N CYS A 191 -1.73 8.77 15.01
CA CYS A 191 -2.83 9.22 15.87
C CYS A 191 -3.40 10.51 15.26
N PHE A 192 -4.71 10.50 15.00
CA PHE A 192 -5.48 11.66 14.64
C PHE A 192 -6.79 11.62 15.43
N PRO A 193 -6.85 12.27 16.62
CA PRO A 193 -8.02 12.17 17.51
C PRO A 193 -9.35 12.55 16.86
N ARG A 194 -9.30 13.37 15.80
CA ARG A 194 -10.47 13.86 15.08
C ARG A 194 -10.73 13.15 13.76
N ILE A 195 -10.09 12.00 13.49
CA ILE A 195 -10.27 11.27 12.23
C ILE A 195 -11.74 10.99 11.91
N ASN A 196 -12.56 10.63 12.90
CA ASN A 196 -13.98 10.39 12.66
C ASN A 196 -14.73 11.66 12.24
N GLN A 197 -14.35 12.82 12.79
CA GLN A 197 -14.91 14.11 12.38
C GLN A 197 -14.47 14.47 10.96
N TRP A 198 -13.20 14.22 10.63
CA TRP A 198 -12.65 14.41 9.29
C TRP A 198 -13.38 13.56 8.24
N LEU A 199 -13.57 12.27 8.51
CA LEU A 199 -14.29 11.36 7.60
C LEU A 199 -15.75 11.79 7.39
N ASN A 200 -16.42 12.27 8.44
CA ASN A 200 -17.78 12.81 8.34
C ASN A 200 -17.81 14.10 7.53
N PHE A 201 -16.88 15.02 7.78
CA PHE A 201 -16.73 16.28 7.03
C PHE A 201 -16.55 16.01 5.53
N ILE A 202 -15.62 15.13 5.16
CA ILE A 202 -15.38 14.76 3.75
C ILE A 202 -16.62 14.13 3.12
N THR A 203 -17.40 13.35 3.88
CA THR A 203 -18.66 12.77 3.39
C THR A 203 -19.69 13.86 3.07
N ILE A 204 -19.89 14.82 3.98
CA ILE A 204 -20.82 15.94 3.78
C ILE A 204 -20.40 16.79 2.57
N MET A 205 -19.10 17.09 2.43
CA MET A 205 -18.58 17.85 1.31
C MET A 205 -18.81 17.12 -0.02
N SER A 206 -18.52 15.82 -0.07
CA SER A 206 -18.74 15.00 -1.27
C SER A 206 -20.21 14.90 -1.66
N GLU A 207 -21.13 14.80 -0.69
CA GLU A 207 -22.57 14.78 -0.96
C GLU A 207 -23.08 16.13 -1.46
N LYS A 208 -22.62 17.24 -0.87
CA LYS A 208 -22.94 18.60 -1.34
C LYS A 208 -22.45 18.82 -2.78
N ALA A 209 -21.26 18.33 -3.12
CA ALA A 209 -20.69 18.37 -4.46
C ALA A 209 -21.58 17.62 -5.47
N LYS A 210 -22.02 16.40 -5.13
CA LYS A 210 -22.91 15.59 -5.98
C LYS A 210 -24.27 16.26 -6.24
N ASN A 211 -24.77 17.03 -5.29
CA ASN A 211 -26.06 17.73 -5.39
C ASN A 211 -25.96 19.08 -6.11
N THR A 212 -24.80 19.73 -6.08
CA THR A 212 -24.58 21.07 -6.65
C THR A 212 -23.96 20.95 -8.04
N ASN A 213 -24.75 20.53 -9.01
CA ASN A 213 -24.27 20.16 -10.34
C ASN A 213 -23.71 21.32 -11.21
N GLN A 214 -23.47 22.54 -10.70
CA GLN A 214 -23.01 23.64 -11.56
C GLN A 214 -22.00 24.68 -11.02
N ASN A 215 -21.56 24.73 -9.76
CA ASN A 215 -20.52 25.72 -9.34
C ASN A 215 -19.85 25.36 -7.98
N GLY A 216 -19.24 24.17 -7.90
CA GLY A 216 -18.60 23.66 -6.67
C GLY A 216 -17.13 24.07 -6.49
N SER A 217 -16.64 24.03 -5.24
CA SER A 217 -15.27 24.38 -4.82
C SER A 217 -14.20 23.46 -5.44
N ALA A 218 -12.90 23.75 -5.25
CA ALA A 218 -11.80 22.97 -5.86
C ALA A 218 -11.81 21.47 -5.50
N LEU A 219 -12.39 21.09 -4.36
CA LEU A 219 -12.59 19.70 -3.95
C LEU A 219 -13.69 19.00 -4.79
N ASP A 220 -14.65 19.78 -5.29
CA ASP A 220 -15.81 19.31 -6.07
C ASP A 220 -15.44 18.89 -7.50
N GLN A 221 -14.29 19.34 -8.03
CA GLN A 221 -13.82 18.98 -9.38
C GLN A 221 -12.63 18.00 -9.39
N MET A 222 -11.85 17.90 -8.31
CA MET A 222 -10.58 17.14 -8.31
C MET A 222 -10.55 15.91 -7.37
N GLY A 223 -11.53 15.75 -6.47
CA GLY A 223 -11.48 14.74 -5.42
C GLY A 223 -10.51 15.18 -4.31
N VAL A 224 -9.76 14.24 -3.72
CA VAL A 224 -8.73 14.55 -2.72
C VAL A 224 -7.40 14.90 -3.43
N PRO A 225 -6.90 16.15 -3.37
CA PRO A 225 -5.62 16.53 -3.95
C PRO A 225 -4.43 15.93 -3.17
N LEU A 226 -3.28 15.80 -3.83
CA LEU A 226 -2.05 15.33 -3.20
C LEU A 226 -1.64 16.21 -2.03
N ASP A 227 -1.84 17.52 -2.15
CA ASP A 227 -1.49 18.47 -1.09
C ASP A 227 -2.33 18.24 0.18
N THR A 228 -3.66 18.20 0.06
CA THR A 228 -4.57 17.81 1.16
C THR A 228 -4.23 16.45 1.76
N TRP A 229 -3.94 15.46 0.90
CA TRP A 229 -3.49 14.15 1.37
C TRP A 229 -2.25 14.27 2.24
N SER A 230 -1.19 14.91 1.72
CA SER A 230 0.13 15.01 2.34
C SER A 230 0.10 15.81 3.65
N GLN A 231 -0.62 16.94 3.65
CA GLN A 231 -0.75 17.84 4.81
C GLN A 231 -1.61 17.26 5.94
N LEU A 232 -2.37 16.18 5.69
CA LEU A 232 -3.16 15.54 6.74
C LEU A 232 -2.30 14.91 7.85
N ILE A 233 -1.08 14.44 7.54
CA ILE A 233 -0.17 13.91 8.57
C ILE A 233 0.27 15.00 9.57
N PRO A 234 0.85 16.14 9.14
CA PRO A 234 1.21 17.19 10.09
C PRO A 234 -0.02 17.80 10.76
N PHE A 235 -1.12 18.00 10.03
CA PHE A 235 -2.38 18.50 10.60
C PHE A 235 -2.93 17.58 11.71
N ALA A 236 -2.85 16.25 11.54
CA ALA A 236 -3.29 15.28 12.53
C ALA A 236 -2.54 15.36 13.87
N LYS A 237 -1.32 15.91 13.87
CA LYS A 237 -0.47 16.05 15.07
C LYS A 237 -0.74 17.33 15.84
N MET A 238 -1.55 18.25 15.33
CA MET A 238 -1.90 19.46 16.06
C MET A 238 -2.68 19.10 17.33
N GLU A 239 -2.19 19.59 18.48
CA GLU A 239 -2.80 19.30 19.78
C GLU A 239 -4.11 20.07 19.98
N SER A 240 -4.21 21.27 19.40
CA SER A 240 -5.35 22.16 19.51
C SER A 240 -5.61 22.92 18.22
N TYR A 241 -6.89 23.06 17.84
CA TYR A 241 -7.30 23.94 16.75
C TYR A 241 -7.56 25.37 17.19
N ASN A 242 -7.40 25.67 18.48
CA ASN A 242 -7.36 27.06 18.94
C ASN A 242 -6.03 27.73 18.56
N GLU A 243 -5.03 26.93 18.21
CA GLU A 243 -3.71 27.35 17.71
C GLU A 243 -3.65 27.29 16.18
N TYR A 244 -4.78 27.01 15.51
CA TYR A 244 -4.86 27.03 14.07
C TYR A 244 -4.85 28.48 13.59
N ASP A 245 -3.87 28.81 12.75
CA ASP A 245 -3.76 30.09 12.05
C ASP A 245 -4.23 29.88 10.61
N ASP A 246 -5.27 30.61 10.20
CA ASP A 246 -5.81 30.57 8.84
C ASP A 246 -4.95 31.37 7.84
N GLU A 247 -3.95 32.11 8.32
CA GLU A 247 -2.91 32.73 7.50
C GLU A 247 -1.75 31.75 7.19
N ASP A 248 -1.71 30.58 7.83
CA ASP A 248 -0.77 29.52 7.46
C ASP A 248 -1.13 28.93 6.08
N SER A 249 -0.14 28.39 5.37
CA SER A 249 -0.33 27.82 4.02
C SER A 249 -0.99 26.42 4.03
N TRP A 250 -2.04 26.24 4.82
CA TRP A 250 -2.82 25.00 4.86
C TRP A 250 -3.68 24.84 3.59
N PRO A 251 -4.00 23.60 3.18
CA PRO A 251 -5.00 23.38 2.15
C PRO A 251 -6.37 23.87 2.64
N VAL A 252 -7.15 24.50 1.75
CA VAL A 252 -8.52 24.99 2.03
C VAL A 252 -9.42 23.96 2.74
N ALA A 253 -9.24 22.68 2.44
CA ALA A 253 -9.98 21.60 3.09
C ALA A 253 -9.77 21.52 4.61
N MET A 254 -8.59 21.93 5.11
CA MET A 254 -8.27 22.00 6.53
C MET A 254 -8.94 23.21 7.17
N ASP A 255 -8.93 24.37 6.51
CA ASP A 255 -9.63 25.58 6.96
C ASP A 255 -11.13 25.29 7.15
N ASP A 256 -11.76 24.76 6.09
CA ASP A 256 -13.18 24.37 6.08
C ASP A 256 -13.49 23.34 7.19
N PHE A 257 -12.56 22.41 7.44
CA PHE A 257 -12.72 21.41 8.50
C PHE A 257 -12.64 22.01 9.90
N VAL A 258 -11.73 22.95 10.14
CA VAL A 258 -11.62 23.65 11.42
C VAL A 258 -12.89 24.44 11.69
N GLU A 259 -13.42 25.16 10.70
CA GLU A 259 -14.71 25.85 10.81
C GLU A 259 -15.85 24.88 11.16
N TYR A 260 -15.95 23.76 10.43
CA TYR A 260 -16.92 22.70 10.70
C TYR A 260 -16.85 22.20 12.16
N VAL A 261 -15.65 21.94 12.68
CA VAL A 261 -15.44 21.48 14.06
C VAL A 261 -15.86 22.56 15.07
N GLN A 262 -15.59 23.84 14.80
CA GLN A 262 -16.00 24.93 15.68
C GLN A 262 -17.52 25.10 15.71
N GLN A 263 -18.20 25.00 14.57
CA GLN A 263 -19.66 25.04 14.49
C GLN A 263 -20.30 23.89 15.29
N LEU A 264 -19.76 22.67 15.19
CA LEU A 264 -20.24 21.52 15.96
C LEU A 264 -20.13 21.73 17.48
N LYS A 265 -19.10 22.43 17.97
CA LYS A 265 -18.98 22.76 19.40
C LYS A 265 -20.07 23.73 19.83
N LYS A 266 -20.26 24.82 19.07
CA LYS A 266 -21.30 25.83 19.34
C LYS A 266 -22.71 25.20 19.42
N HIS A 267 -23.01 24.25 18.53
CA HIS A 267 -24.30 23.54 18.55
C HIS A 267 -24.48 22.55 19.71
N LYS A 268 -23.41 22.09 20.36
CA LYS A 268 -23.50 21.22 21.55
C LYS A 268 -23.62 22.00 22.85
N GLU A 269 -23.23 23.27 22.85
CA GLU A 269 -23.24 24.16 24.01
C GLU A 269 -24.51 25.02 24.09
N ALA A 270 -25.30 25.07 23.02
CA ALA A 270 -26.61 25.72 22.92
C ALA A 270 -27.75 24.73 23.23
#